data_AF-A8ZMC6-F1
#
_entry.id   AF-A8ZMC6-F1
#
_cell.length_a   1.000
_cell.length_b   1.000
_cell.length_c   1.000
_cell.angle_alpha   90.00
_cell.angle_beta   90.00
_cell.angle_gamma   90.00
#
_symmetry.space_group_name_H-M   'P 1'
#
loop_
_entity.id
_entity.type
_entity.pdbx_description
1 polymer ?
#
loop_
_entity_poly.entity_id
_entity_poly.type
_entity_poly.pdbx_seq_one_letter_code
_entity_poly.pdbx_strand_id
1 'polypeptide(L)'
;MKKHLQLLILTSLVSALPAKANPVADACFNSLIEHPDDRPDTAVLSLTVEHNGSQYHVIDTTYRRPQPNPASRTYIRTDDRGGCEEILSYQIGSHPEADVYRERLGSQVFDKVRQAFRQQQQQQQR
;
A
#
# COMPACT_ATOMS: atom_id res chain seq x y z
N MET A 1 -55.15 9.60 7.71
CA MET A 1 -54.07 10.28 8.46
C MET A 1 -53.30 9.25 9.27
N LYS A 2 -52.01 9.03 8.97
CA LYS A 2 -50.91 8.77 9.92
C LYS A 2 -49.68 8.34 9.11
N LYS A 3 -48.75 9.30 8.97
CA LYS A 3 -47.40 9.14 8.46
C LYS A 3 -46.53 8.75 9.66
N HIS A 4 -45.79 7.65 9.62
CA HIS A 4 -44.57 7.48 10.40
C HIS A 4 -43.63 6.54 9.64
N LEU A 5 -42.85 7.09 8.71
CA LEU A 5 -41.70 6.41 8.13
C LEU A 5 -40.48 6.85 8.96
N GLN A 6 -40.05 5.98 9.88
CA GLN A 6 -38.82 6.18 10.63
C GLN A 6 -37.64 5.92 9.70
N LEU A 7 -36.91 6.98 9.36
CA LEU A 7 -35.65 6.92 8.63
C LEU A 7 -34.54 6.58 9.64
N LEU A 8 -34.17 5.31 9.71
CA LEU A 8 -32.95 4.87 10.42
C LEU A 8 -31.74 5.27 9.57
N ILE A 9 -31.06 6.34 9.98
CA ILE A 9 -29.76 6.71 9.43
C ILE A 9 -28.74 5.70 9.99
N LEU A 10 -28.40 4.69 9.18
CA LEU A 10 -27.24 3.85 9.41
C LEU A 10 -25.98 4.71 9.18
N THR A 11 -25.45 5.33 10.23
CA THR A 11 -24.07 5.81 10.24
C THR A 11 -23.15 4.60 10.32
N SER A 12 -22.72 4.10 9.17
CA SER A 12 -21.64 3.12 9.08
C SER A 12 -20.33 3.78 9.52
N LEU A 13 -20.04 3.75 10.81
CA LEU A 13 -18.68 3.87 11.32
C LEU A 13 -17.91 2.65 10.77
N VAL A 14 -17.23 2.83 9.63
CA VAL A 14 -16.15 1.93 9.25
C VAL A 14 -15.01 2.25 10.21
N SER A 15 -14.94 1.52 11.31
CA SER A 15 -13.79 1.48 12.20
C SER A 15 -12.57 1.14 11.34
N ALA A 16 -11.71 2.13 11.12
CA ALA A 16 -10.40 1.92 10.51
C ALA A 16 -9.57 1.06 11.48
N LEU A 17 -9.73 -0.25 11.36
CA LEU A 17 -8.86 -1.22 12.01
C LEU A 17 -7.43 -0.90 11.57
N PRO A 18 -6.44 -0.98 12.49
CA PRO A 18 -5.04 -0.83 12.13
C PRO A 18 -4.74 -1.78 10.97
N ALA A 19 -4.10 -1.27 9.92
CA ALA A 19 -3.82 -2.02 8.70
C ALA A 19 -3.14 -3.35 9.06
N LYS A 20 -3.93 -4.42 9.10
CA LYS A 20 -3.40 -5.77 9.28
C LYS A 20 -2.48 -6.05 8.10
N ALA A 21 -1.39 -6.77 8.35
CA ALA A 21 -0.58 -7.37 7.29
C ALA A 21 -1.53 -8.05 6.28
N ASN A 22 -1.51 -7.58 5.03
CA ASN A 22 -2.29 -8.19 3.96
C ASN A 22 -1.55 -9.47 3.55
N PRO A 23 -2.12 -10.67 3.75
CA PRO A 23 -1.42 -11.93 3.51
C PRO A 23 -1.06 -12.13 2.03
N VAL A 24 -1.83 -11.56 1.11
CA VAL A 24 -1.54 -11.60 -0.34
C VAL A 24 -0.35 -10.71 -0.66
N ALA A 25 -0.31 -9.50 -0.08
CA ALA A 25 0.82 -8.59 -0.21
C ALA A 25 2.10 -9.18 0.38
N ASP A 26 2.01 -9.81 1.56
CA ASP A 26 3.15 -10.45 2.23
C ASP A 26 3.67 -11.64 1.42
N ALA A 27 2.79 -12.53 0.95
CA ALA A 27 3.19 -13.65 0.09
C ALA A 27 3.85 -13.16 -1.21
N CYS A 28 3.27 -12.15 -1.87
CA CYS A 28 3.84 -11.58 -3.08
C CYS A 28 5.20 -10.93 -2.80
N PHE A 29 5.31 -10.07 -1.80
CA PHE A 29 6.58 -9.43 -1.43
C PHE A 29 7.67 -10.44 -1.10
N ASN A 30 7.38 -11.46 -0.29
CA ASN A 30 8.35 -12.49 0.06
C ASN A 30 8.78 -13.33 -1.16
N SER A 31 7.91 -13.48 -2.17
CA SER A 31 8.26 -14.19 -3.41
C SER A 31 9.23 -13.41 -4.31
N LEU A 32 9.35 -12.09 -4.11
CA LEU A 32 10.27 -11.23 -4.85
C LEU A 32 11.70 -11.23 -4.24
N ILE A 33 11.89 -11.83 -3.07
CA ILE A 33 13.20 -11.90 -2.40
C ILE A 33 13.96 -13.09 -2.97
N GLU A 34 14.91 -12.83 -3.87
CA GLU A 34 15.69 -13.87 -4.56
C GLU A 34 16.76 -14.50 -3.66
N HIS A 35 17.41 -13.70 -2.82
CA HIS A 35 18.46 -14.15 -1.91
C HIS A 35 18.06 -13.95 -0.44
N PRO A 36 18.34 -14.93 0.45
CA PRO A 36 18.07 -14.78 1.89
C PRO A 36 18.70 -13.54 2.52
N ASP A 37 19.85 -13.11 1.99
CA ASP A 37 20.59 -11.94 2.47
C ASP A 37 19.91 -10.60 2.10
N ASP A 38 19.01 -10.60 1.12
CA ASP A 38 18.22 -9.43 0.72
C ASP A 38 16.94 -9.25 1.55
N ARG A 39 16.69 -10.17 2.50
CA ARG A 39 15.52 -10.12 3.36
C ARG A 39 15.62 -8.93 4.32
N PRO A 40 14.63 -8.01 4.31
CA PRO A 40 14.65 -6.87 5.23
C PRO A 40 14.40 -7.30 6.67
N ASP A 41 14.96 -6.54 7.62
CA ASP A 41 14.67 -6.73 9.05
C ASP A 41 13.21 -6.43 9.39
N THR A 42 12.64 -5.44 8.71
CA THR A 42 11.23 -5.11 8.81
C THR A 42 10.65 -4.84 7.44
N ALA A 43 9.44 -5.34 7.17
CA ALA A 43 8.60 -4.93 6.06
C ALA A 43 7.25 -4.49 6.63
N VAL A 44 6.86 -3.25 6.38
CA VAL A 44 5.62 -2.65 6.88
C VAL A 44 4.72 -2.32 5.70
N LEU A 45 3.50 -2.88 5.70
CA LEU A 45 2.48 -2.50 4.73
C LEU A 45 1.97 -1.10 5.07
N SER A 46 2.37 -0.11 4.28
CA SER A 46 2.04 1.30 4.52
C SER A 46 0.64 1.64 4.01
N LEU A 47 0.26 1.12 2.85
CA LEU A 47 -1.11 1.25 2.32
C LEU A 47 -1.43 0.17 1.30
N THR A 48 -2.72 0.04 1.00
CA THR A 48 -3.25 -0.72 -0.15
C THR A 48 -4.31 0.12 -0.84
N VAL A 49 -4.30 0.16 -2.18
CA VAL A 49 -5.39 0.73 -2.98
C VAL A 49 -5.89 -0.29 -4.01
N GLU A 50 -7.18 -0.26 -4.29
CA GLU A 50 -7.80 -1.12 -5.30
C GLU A 50 -8.04 -0.38 -6.61
N HIS A 51 -7.79 -1.05 -7.72
CA HIS A 51 -8.10 -0.54 -9.06
C HIS A 51 -8.24 -1.67 -10.09
N ASN A 52 -9.38 -1.70 -10.79
CA ASN A 52 -9.68 -2.62 -11.90
C ASN A 52 -9.44 -4.10 -11.57
N GLY A 53 -9.82 -4.55 -10.38
CA GLY A 53 -9.66 -5.93 -9.95
C GLY A 53 -8.26 -6.27 -9.41
N SER A 54 -7.32 -5.33 -9.43
CA SER A 54 -6.01 -5.48 -8.80
C SER A 54 -5.90 -4.67 -7.50
N GLN A 55 -5.06 -5.15 -6.59
CA GLN A 55 -4.63 -4.41 -5.41
C GLN A 55 -3.19 -3.94 -5.60
N TYR A 56 -2.92 -2.70 -5.20
CA TYR A 56 -1.61 -2.08 -5.26
C TYR A 56 -1.16 -1.78 -3.84
N HIS A 57 -0.07 -2.41 -3.42
CA HIS A 57 0.45 -2.32 -2.06
C HIS A 57 1.72 -1.50 -2.04
N VAL A 58 1.87 -0.68 -0.99
CA VAL A 58 3.11 0.05 -0.74
C VAL A 58 3.72 -0.50 0.54
N ILE A 59 4.95 -1.00 0.44
CA ILE A 59 5.67 -1.65 1.52
C ILE A 59 6.93 -0.85 1.81
N ASP A 60 7.09 -0.42 3.07
CA ASP A 60 8.30 0.23 3.55
C ASP A 60 9.18 -0.81 4.25
N THR A 61 10.44 -0.91 3.82
CA THR A 61 11.41 -1.85 4.37
C THR A 61 12.52 -1.13 5.12
N THR A 62 13.05 -1.77 6.16
CA THR A 62 14.29 -1.33 6.80
C THR A 62 15.28 -2.48 6.92
N TYR A 63 16.55 -2.12 6.83
CA TYR A 63 17.70 -3.02 6.94
C TYR A 63 18.61 -2.49 8.06
N ARG A 64 19.05 -3.38 8.95
CA ARG A 64 19.99 -3.09 10.02
C ARG A 64 21.40 -3.10 9.43
N ARG A 65 22.16 -2.06 9.77
CA ARG A 65 23.60 -2.04 9.48
C ARG A 65 24.29 -3.22 10.17
N PRO A 66 25.28 -3.87 9.53
CA PRO A 66 26.07 -3.39 8.40
C PRO A 66 25.57 -3.81 7.01
N GLN A 67 24.33 -4.30 6.86
CA GLN A 67 23.84 -4.71 5.53
C GLN A 67 23.95 -3.57 4.49
N PRO A 68 24.30 -3.89 3.23
CA PRO A 68 24.55 -2.90 2.19
C PRO A 68 23.26 -2.22 1.69
N ASN A 69 22.10 -2.82 1.94
CA ASN A 69 20.84 -2.38 1.35
C ASN A 69 20.25 -1.20 2.16
N PRO A 70 19.95 -0.06 1.53
CA PRO A 70 19.28 1.05 2.21
C PRO A 70 17.80 0.74 2.42
N ALA A 71 17.18 1.38 3.41
CA ALA A 71 15.73 1.34 3.59
C ALA A 71 15.02 1.72 2.27
N SER A 72 14.01 0.95 1.87
CA SER A 72 13.36 1.09 0.56
C SER A 72 11.85 1.16 0.68
N ARG A 73 11.22 1.70 -0.35
CA ARG A 73 9.78 1.65 -0.56
C ARG A 73 9.50 0.89 -1.86
N THR A 74 8.72 -0.19 -1.74
CA THR A 74 8.36 -1.07 -2.84
C THR A 74 6.87 -1.00 -3.12
N TYR A 75 6.53 -0.92 -4.40
CA TYR A 75 5.17 -0.96 -4.93
C TYR A 75 4.97 -2.30 -5.62
N ILE A 76 4.00 -3.07 -5.14
CA ILE A 76 3.64 -4.34 -5.74
C ILE A 76 2.18 -4.34 -6.20
N ARG A 77 1.89 -5.03 -7.31
CA ARG A 77 0.52 -5.32 -7.77
C ARG A 77 0.19 -6.78 -7.47
N THR A 78 -1.01 -7.02 -6.95
CA THR A 78 -1.61 -8.35 -6.88
C THR A 78 -2.98 -8.36 -7.55
N ASP A 79 -3.40 -9.52 -8.05
CA ASP A 79 -4.74 -9.70 -8.64
C ASP A 79 -5.43 -10.98 -8.15
N ASP A 80 -6.71 -11.12 -8.50
CA ASP A 80 -7.58 -12.24 -8.10
C ASP A 80 -7.22 -13.58 -8.75
N ARG A 81 -6.29 -13.60 -9.71
CA ARG A 81 -5.78 -14.79 -10.39
C ARG A 81 -4.43 -15.23 -9.85
N GLY A 82 -3.96 -14.61 -8.78
CA GLY A 82 -2.65 -14.88 -8.18
C GLY A 82 -1.49 -14.17 -8.88
N GLY A 83 -1.77 -13.15 -9.70
CA GLY A 83 -0.74 -12.27 -10.24
C GLY A 83 0.02 -11.57 -9.11
N CYS A 84 1.34 -11.48 -9.25
CA CYS A 84 2.24 -10.78 -8.34
C CYS A 84 3.31 -10.10 -9.20
N GLU A 85 3.45 -8.78 -9.06
CA GLU A 85 4.40 -7.99 -9.85
C GLU A 85 5.00 -6.87 -8.99
N GLU A 86 6.33 -6.72 -9.02
CA GLU A 86 6.98 -5.49 -8.58
C GLU A 86 6.83 -4.41 -9.65
N ILE A 87 6.22 -3.29 -9.28
CA ILE A 87 6.01 -2.16 -10.20
C ILE A 87 7.19 -1.19 -10.13
N LEU A 88 7.62 -0.89 -8.91
CA LEU A 88 8.62 0.13 -8.61
C LEU A 88 9.21 -0.12 -7.22
N SER A 89 10.53 -0.10 -7.11
CA SER A 89 11.26 -0.11 -5.84
C SER A 89 12.30 1.00 -5.84
N TYR A 90 12.41 1.74 -4.74
CA TYR A 90 13.41 2.80 -4.60
C TYR A 90 13.83 3.03 -3.15
N GLN A 91 15.02 3.61 -2.97
CA GLN A 91 15.54 3.98 -1.66
C GLN A 91 14.74 5.12 -1.02
N ILE A 92 14.33 4.94 0.24
CA ILE A 92 13.68 6.02 1.00
C ILE A 92 14.62 7.24 1.07
N GLY A 93 14.11 8.40 0.63
CA GLY A 93 14.84 9.66 0.53
C GLY A 93 15.29 10.05 -0.88
N SER A 94 15.30 9.13 -1.86
CA SER A 94 15.65 9.44 -3.26
C SER A 94 14.46 9.76 -4.16
N HIS A 95 13.23 9.59 -3.65
CA HIS A 95 11.92 9.89 -4.26
C HIS A 95 11.91 10.10 -5.80
N PRO A 96 11.46 9.10 -6.58
CA PRO A 96 11.26 9.24 -8.02
C PRO A 96 10.41 10.47 -8.40
N GLU A 97 10.62 10.99 -9.60
CA GLU A 97 9.80 12.07 -10.13
C GLU A 97 8.34 11.62 -10.32
N ALA A 98 7.40 12.57 -10.26
CA ALA A 98 5.97 12.28 -10.40
C ALA A 98 5.63 11.53 -11.70
N ASP A 99 6.36 11.80 -12.78
CA ASP A 99 6.13 11.16 -14.07
C ASP A 99 6.55 9.69 -14.09
N VAL A 100 7.60 9.31 -13.34
CA VAL A 100 7.97 7.90 -13.14
C VAL A 100 6.84 7.13 -12.46
N TYR A 101 6.20 7.72 -11.45
CA TYR A 101 5.04 7.07 -10.83
C TYR A 101 3.86 6.91 -11.80
N ARG A 102 3.57 7.94 -12.59
CA ARG A 102 2.47 7.87 -13.57
C ARG A 102 2.73 6.84 -14.65
N GLU A 103 3.96 6.75 -15.12
CA GLU A 103 4.39 5.76 -16.11
C GLU A 103 4.25 4.33 -15.54
N ARG A 104 4.78 4.08 -14.33
CA ARG A 104 4.86 2.74 -13.76
C ARG A 104 3.53 2.25 -13.16
N LEU A 105 2.81 3.12 -12.44
CA LEU A 105 1.54 2.76 -11.78
C LEU A 105 0.31 3.01 -12.66
N GLY A 106 0.40 3.93 -13.62
CA GLY A 106 -0.74 4.55 -14.26
C GLY A 106 -1.31 5.70 -13.43
N SER A 107 -1.76 6.76 -14.11
CA SER A 107 -2.22 8.01 -13.48
C SER A 107 -3.31 7.81 -12.41
N GLN A 108 -4.29 6.94 -12.66
CA GLN A 108 -5.39 6.71 -11.71
C GLN A 108 -4.93 6.03 -10.42
N VAL A 109 -4.01 5.06 -10.52
CA VAL A 109 -3.45 4.40 -9.34
C VAL A 109 -2.57 5.36 -8.57
N PHE A 110 -1.72 6.11 -9.27
CA PHE A 110 -0.87 7.13 -8.64
C PHE A 110 -1.69 8.16 -7.83
N ASP A 111 -2.78 8.67 -8.40
CA ASP A 111 -3.64 9.64 -7.72
C ASP A 111 -4.32 9.02 -6.48
N LYS A 112 -4.78 7.77 -6.56
CA LYS A 112 -5.33 7.04 -5.41
C LYS A 112 -4.31 6.85 -4.30
N VAL A 113 -3.09 6.43 -4.64
CA VAL A 113 -1.99 6.28 -3.68
C VAL A 113 -1.70 7.60 -3.00
N ARG A 114 -1.56 8.69 -3.77
CA ARG A 114 -1.31 10.02 -3.20
C ARG A 114 -2.44 10.48 -2.29
N GLN A 115 -3.69 10.22 -2.67
CA GLN A 115 -4.85 10.55 -1.83
C GLN A 115 -4.84 9.75 -0.53
N ALA A 116 -4.57 8.45 -0.58
CA ALA A 116 -4.50 7.59 0.60
C ALA A 116 -3.42 8.07 1.60
N PHE A 117 -2.22 8.38 1.11
CA PHE A 117 -1.16 8.94 1.96
C PHE A 117 -1.56 10.25 2.63
N ARG A 118 -2.20 11.18 1.90
CA ARG A 118 -2.69 12.45 2.49
C ARG A 118 -3.72 12.20 3.58
N GLN A 119 -4.63 11.26 3.39
CA GLN A 119 -5.65 10.91 4.38
C GLN A 119 -5.04 10.30 5.64
N GLN A 120 -4.04 9.42 5.50
CA GLN A 120 -3.34 8.81 6.62
C GLN A 120 -2.57 9.85 7.45
N GLN A 121 -1.90 10.82 6.80
CA GLN A 121 -1.21 11.91 7.50
C GLN A 121 -2.18 12.77 8.31
N GLN A 122 -3.37 13.07 7.79
CA GLN A 122 -4.39 13.83 8.51
C GLN A 122 -4.95 13.10 9.74
N GLN A 123 -4.99 11.77 9.70
CA GLN A 123 -5.45 10.95 10.84
C GLN A 123 -4.42 10.87 11.96
N GLN A 124 -3.12 10.90 11.63
CA GLN A 124 -2.04 10.86 12.62
C GLN A 124 -1.81 12.18 13.36
N GLN A 125 -2.41 13.28 12.88
CA GLN A 125 -2.30 14.62 13.48
C GLN A 125 -3.50 14.97 14.39
N ARG A 126 -4.44 14.04 14.57
CA ARG A 126 -5.57 14.17 15.49
C ARG A 126 -5.34 13.33 16.74
#